data_AF-A0A9N9GAJ7-F1
#
_entry.id   AF-A0A9N9GAJ7-F1
#
_cell.length_a   1.000
_cell.length_b   1.000
_cell.length_c   1.000
_cell.angle_alpha   90.00
_cell.angle_beta   90.00
_cell.angle_gamma   90.00
#
_symmetry.space_group_name_H-M   'P 1'
#
loop_
_entity.id
_entity.type
_entity.pdbx_description
1 polymer ?
#
loop_
_entity_poly.entity_id
_entity_poly.type
_entity_poly.pdbx_seq_one_letter_code
_entity_poly.pdbx_strand_id
1 'polypeptide(L)'
;PKSTTGSRVLVLLDKEDDKTLYNKFFNSLEEREYNLTYTTPTDSTVDLFSYGERAYDHIINFAPKTKNTSVIDHFNYDMSDDGKHTLIVANGITNNEAILTKNVIEGPPVLFRGIAHKVGTVPLLTKVLWAGETAYSYETKADQQVDQEPLVIGNEVMLVSALQARNNARVTFVGSIELFSDRFFDSSIQRTNPAESFPKSGNEDFAKDLTKWTFQEKGVLKVTSKHHHKEGEGEELEIYRIKDNIVYIIEISEYVNDHWQPFNGTDVQFEAIMLDPYIRKTLTPYPTSPEQQSRKYEAHIQLPDVYGVFTFKVNYKRSGYSYIEDSTVVAIRPFRHNEYPRYISAAYPYYTGAASMIMGFLLFSVVWFFNKENTKRVKKKTS
;
A
#
# COMPACT_ATOMS: atom_id res chain seq x y z
N PRO A 1 16.54 14.70 -1.01
CA PRO A 1 16.26 13.30 -0.64
C PRO A 1 16.84 12.33 -1.67
N LYS A 2 17.56 11.32 -1.20
CA LYS A 2 18.09 10.18 -1.92
C LYS A 2 16.98 9.14 -2.08
N SER A 3 16.90 8.58 -3.29
CA SER A 3 16.03 7.44 -3.56
C SER A 3 16.38 6.23 -2.71
N THR A 4 15.36 5.49 -2.27
CA THR A 4 15.51 4.19 -1.62
C THR A 4 15.94 3.07 -2.56
N THR A 5 15.91 3.27 -3.88
CA THR A 5 16.22 2.25 -4.90
C THR A 5 17.53 2.49 -5.65
N GLY A 6 18.25 3.58 -5.37
CA GLY A 6 19.53 3.93 -6.00
C GLY A 6 19.52 5.25 -6.76
N SER A 7 20.70 5.70 -7.21
CA SER A 7 20.90 7.05 -7.76
C SER A 7 21.25 7.09 -9.25
N ARG A 8 21.40 5.95 -9.92
CA ARG A 8 21.80 5.89 -11.35
C ARG A 8 20.58 6.07 -12.23
N VAL A 9 20.55 7.12 -13.04
CA VAL A 9 19.42 7.45 -13.92
C VAL A 9 19.87 7.46 -15.37
N LEU A 10 19.15 6.71 -16.21
CA LEU A 10 19.28 6.80 -17.67
C LEU A 10 18.24 7.80 -18.20
N VAL A 11 18.68 8.78 -18.99
CA VAL A 11 17.83 9.77 -19.64
C VAL A 11 17.90 9.56 -21.15
N LEU A 12 16.76 9.23 -21.76
CA LEU A 12 16.63 9.12 -23.22
C LEU A 12 16.12 10.45 -23.78
N LEU A 13 16.90 11.08 -24.65
CA LEU A 13 16.55 12.31 -25.37
C LEU A 13 16.39 12.01 -26.87
N ASP A 14 15.48 12.71 -27.55
CA ASP A 14 15.35 12.56 -29.01
C ASP A 14 16.58 13.16 -29.72
N LYS A 15 17.03 14.33 -29.26
CA LYS A 15 18.30 14.95 -29.63
C LYS A 15 19.05 15.37 -28.38
N GLU A 16 20.38 15.24 -28.39
CA GLU A 16 21.21 15.64 -27.25
C GLU A 16 21.10 17.15 -26.93
N ASP A 17 20.93 17.99 -27.96
CA ASP A 17 20.77 19.45 -27.82
C ASP A 17 19.51 19.84 -27.02
N ASP A 18 18.47 19.01 -27.02
CA ASP A 18 17.22 19.26 -26.31
C ASP A 18 17.43 19.31 -24.79
N LYS A 19 18.55 18.77 -24.29
CA LYS A 19 18.93 18.88 -22.87
C LYS A 19 18.86 20.32 -22.37
N THR A 20 19.23 21.29 -23.21
CA THR A 20 19.27 22.71 -22.87
C THR A 20 17.90 23.31 -22.55
N LEU A 21 16.82 22.68 -22.98
CA LEU A 21 15.44 23.12 -22.73
C LEU A 21 14.92 22.74 -21.33
N TYR A 22 15.62 21.83 -20.65
CA TYR A 22 15.20 21.19 -19.39
C TYR A 22 16.26 21.31 -18.29
N ASN A 23 17.13 22.33 -18.36
CA ASN A 23 18.26 22.46 -17.44
C ASN A 23 17.81 22.54 -15.98
N LYS A 24 16.75 23.29 -15.66
CA LYS A 24 16.27 23.40 -14.27
C LYS A 24 15.79 22.06 -13.73
N PHE A 25 15.14 21.26 -14.58
CA PHE A 25 14.67 19.93 -14.20
C PHE A 25 15.84 18.97 -13.92
N PHE A 26 16.81 18.90 -14.83
CA PHE A 26 17.98 18.03 -14.65
C PHE A 26 18.89 18.51 -13.51
N ASN A 27 19.10 19.83 -13.36
CA ASN A 27 19.83 20.38 -12.23
C ASN A 27 19.15 20.02 -10.90
N SER A 28 17.81 20.04 -10.83
CA SER A 28 17.08 19.60 -9.62
C SER A 28 17.26 18.11 -9.30
N LEU A 29 17.57 17.28 -10.29
CA LEU A 29 17.93 15.87 -10.08
C LEU A 29 19.39 15.75 -9.62
N GLU A 30 20.32 16.46 -10.25
CA GLU A 30 21.74 16.45 -9.87
C GLU A 30 21.94 17.01 -8.45
N GLU A 31 21.20 18.06 -8.06
CA GLU A 31 21.16 18.61 -6.69
C GLU A 31 20.67 17.59 -5.64
N ARG A 32 19.88 16.59 -6.08
CA ARG A 32 19.44 15.46 -5.24
C ARG A 32 20.41 14.27 -5.31
N GLU A 33 21.60 14.47 -5.85
CA GLU A 33 22.69 13.49 -5.99
C GLU A 33 22.39 12.32 -6.95
N TYR A 34 21.52 12.52 -7.95
CA TYR A 34 21.34 11.55 -9.02
C TYR A 34 22.48 11.64 -10.05
N ASN A 35 22.96 10.48 -10.51
CA ASN A 35 23.93 10.39 -11.60
C ASN A 35 23.18 10.20 -12.92
N LEU A 36 23.12 11.25 -13.73
CA LEU A 36 22.39 11.28 -15.00
C LEU A 36 23.30 10.86 -16.15
N THR A 37 22.94 9.77 -16.84
CA THR A 37 23.53 9.37 -18.12
C THR A 37 22.55 9.70 -19.24
N TYR A 38 22.99 10.52 -20.20
CA TYR A 38 22.17 10.91 -21.35
C TYR A 38 22.51 10.03 -22.55
N THR A 39 21.49 9.58 -23.28
CA THR A 39 21.67 8.84 -24.53
C THR A 39 20.47 9.08 -25.45
N THR A 40 20.57 8.62 -26.70
CA THR A 40 19.50 8.67 -27.69
C THR A 40 18.94 7.26 -27.93
N PRO A 41 17.65 7.10 -28.29
CA PRO A 41 17.06 5.79 -28.54
C PRO A 41 17.74 4.96 -29.66
N THR A 42 18.53 5.61 -30.52
CA THR A 42 19.26 4.96 -31.62
C THR A 42 20.63 4.44 -31.22
N ASP A 43 21.11 4.78 -30.03
CA ASP A 43 22.41 4.37 -29.55
C ASP A 43 22.39 2.92 -29.05
N SER A 44 23.15 2.05 -29.71
CA SER A 44 23.24 0.63 -29.37
C SER A 44 24.31 0.33 -28.32
N THR A 45 25.01 1.34 -27.79
CA THR A 45 26.08 1.15 -26.80
C THR A 45 25.56 1.03 -25.37
N VAL A 46 24.30 1.42 -25.13
CA VAL A 46 23.70 1.43 -23.80
C VAL A 46 22.82 0.20 -23.59
N ASP A 47 23.26 -0.67 -22.68
CA ASP A 47 22.48 -1.81 -22.21
C ASP A 47 21.86 -1.53 -20.84
N LEU A 48 20.61 -1.95 -20.64
CA LEU A 48 19.91 -1.82 -19.34
C LEU A 48 20.44 -2.83 -18.30
N PHE A 49 21.08 -3.90 -18.77
CA PHE A 49 21.63 -4.96 -17.94
C PHE A 49 23.05 -5.28 -18.36
N SER A 50 23.95 -5.42 -17.39
CA SER A 50 25.32 -5.87 -17.61
C SER A 50 25.58 -7.07 -16.70
N TYR A 51 25.98 -8.21 -17.29
CA TYR A 51 26.22 -9.47 -16.58
C TYR A 51 25.09 -9.93 -15.64
N GLY A 52 23.83 -9.62 -15.99
CA GLY A 52 22.64 -9.98 -15.20
C GLY A 52 22.28 -8.98 -14.10
N GLU A 53 23.07 -7.94 -13.89
CA GLU A 53 22.77 -6.85 -12.96
C GLU A 53 22.18 -5.64 -13.70
N ARG A 54 21.33 -4.88 -13.01
CA ARG A 54 20.76 -3.64 -13.55
C ARG A 54 21.84 -2.55 -13.64
N ALA A 55 22.05 -2.02 -14.84
CA ALA A 55 23.00 -0.94 -15.08
C ALA A 55 22.50 0.41 -14.52
N TYR A 56 21.18 0.60 -14.49
CA TYR A 56 20.52 1.81 -14.00
C TYR A 56 19.41 1.46 -12.99
N ASP A 57 19.18 2.37 -12.05
CA ASP A 57 18.14 2.24 -11.03
C ASP A 57 16.82 2.88 -11.50
N HIS A 58 16.93 3.97 -12.26
CA HIS A 58 15.81 4.74 -12.81
C HIS A 58 15.98 5.02 -14.30
N ILE A 59 14.87 5.23 -15.00
CA ILE A 59 14.84 5.59 -16.43
C ILE A 59 13.86 6.75 -16.63
N ILE A 60 14.30 7.77 -17.36
CA ILE A 60 13.47 8.87 -17.85
C ILE A 60 13.46 8.80 -19.38
N ASN A 61 12.27 8.73 -19.98
CA ASN A 61 12.12 8.72 -21.43
C ASN A 61 11.50 10.03 -21.92
N PHE A 62 12.34 10.92 -22.48
CA PHE A 62 11.95 12.18 -23.13
C PHE A 62 12.04 12.09 -24.66
N ALA A 63 12.12 10.88 -25.23
CA ALA A 63 12.15 10.64 -26.68
C ALA A 63 10.92 9.88 -27.20
N PRO A 64 9.67 10.28 -26.86
CA PRO A 64 8.50 9.61 -27.40
C PRO A 64 8.27 10.02 -28.86
N LYS A 65 8.09 9.02 -29.74
CA LYS A 65 7.59 9.27 -31.10
C LYS A 65 6.07 9.32 -31.07
N THR A 66 5.51 10.53 -31.08
CA THR A 66 4.05 10.74 -31.13
C THR A 66 3.62 11.22 -32.52
N LYS A 67 2.36 10.94 -32.88
CA LYS A 67 1.70 11.65 -33.98
C LYS A 67 1.41 13.08 -33.51
N ASN A 68 1.20 14.03 -34.44
CA ASN A 68 0.87 15.43 -34.16
C ASN A 68 -0.52 15.55 -33.50
N THR A 69 -0.66 15.04 -32.28
CA THR A 69 -1.88 15.03 -31.49
C THR A 69 -1.65 15.95 -30.30
N SER A 70 -2.66 16.72 -29.94
CA SER A 70 -2.59 17.60 -28.78
C SER A 70 -3.92 17.60 -28.04
N VAL A 71 -3.88 17.97 -26.77
CA VAL A 71 -5.08 18.31 -26.01
C VAL A 71 -5.47 19.74 -26.36
N ILE A 72 -6.75 19.94 -26.66
CA ILE A 72 -7.32 21.21 -27.07
C ILE A 72 -8.45 21.55 -26.11
N ASP A 73 -8.44 22.76 -25.56
CA ASP A 73 -9.52 23.28 -24.72
C ASP A 73 -9.80 24.74 -25.05
N HIS A 74 -10.95 25.02 -25.64
CA HIS A 74 -11.34 26.37 -26.08
C HIS A 74 -11.82 27.26 -24.93
N PHE A 75 -12.01 26.70 -23.73
CA PHE A 75 -12.55 27.41 -22.57
C PHE A 75 -11.50 27.61 -21.49
N ASN A 76 -10.59 26.65 -21.30
CA ASN A 76 -9.54 26.71 -20.29
C ASN A 76 -8.11 26.59 -20.87
N TYR A 77 -7.73 27.61 -21.63
CA TYR A 77 -6.39 27.77 -22.19
C TYR A 77 -5.70 29.01 -21.60
N ASP A 78 -4.38 29.05 -21.73
CA ASP A 78 -3.58 30.20 -21.34
C ASP A 78 -3.53 31.26 -22.46
N MET A 79 -3.63 32.54 -22.12
CA MET A 79 -3.63 33.62 -23.12
C MET A 79 -2.32 33.74 -23.92
N SER A 80 -1.22 33.15 -23.46
CA SER A 80 0.03 33.10 -24.21
C SER A 80 0.04 32.05 -25.33
N ASP A 81 -1.04 31.28 -25.50
CA ASP A 81 -1.16 30.32 -26.60
C ASP A 81 -1.20 31.00 -27.98
N ASP A 82 -0.70 30.30 -29.00
CA ASP A 82 -0.62 30.77 -30.38
C ASP A 82 -2.00 30.81 -31.11
N GLY A 83 -3.11 30.87 -30.36
CA GLY A 83 -4.48 30.86 -30.88
C GLY A 83 -5.01 29.48 -31.31
N LYS A 84 -4.30 28.40 -30.96
CA LYS A 84 -4.69 27.01 -31.26
C LYS A 84 -5.41 26.32 -30.09
N HIS A 85 -5.47 26.98 -28.94
CA HIS A 85 -6.02 26.48 -27.68
C HIS A 85 -5.38 25.16 -27.22
N THR A 86 -4.07 25.02 -27.46
CA THR A 86 -3.30 23.79 -27.16
C THR A 86 -2.53 23.86 -25.85
N LEU A 87 -2.19 25.07 -25.40
CA LEU A 87 -1.64 25.33 -24.08
C LEU A 87 -2.80 25.43 -23.09
N ILE A 88 -3.09 24.30 -22.47
CA ILE A 88 -4.17 24.18 -21.51
C ILE A 88 -3.65 24.36 -20.09
N VAL A 89 -4.52 24.88 -19.23
CA VAL A 89 -4.23 24.97 -17.80
C VAL A 89 -5.01 23.86 -17.11
N ALA A 90 -4.33 22.93 -16.44
CA ALA A 90 -4.97 21.77 -15.84
C ALA A 90 -6.04 22.17 -14.81
N ASN A 91 -7.18 21.45 -14.80
CA ASN A 91 -8.29 21.72 -13.88
C ASN A 91 -8.22 20.85 -12.63
N GLY A 92 -7.84 19.59 -12.82
CA GLY A 92 -7.99 18.58 -11.79
C GLY A 92 -6.65 18.00 -11.36
N ILE A 93 -6.43 18.00 -10.05
CA ILE A 93 -5.24 17.46 -9.41
C ILE A 93 -5.65 16.50 -8.29
N THR A 94 -4.91 15.42 -8.11
CA THR A 94 -5.17 14.47 -7.03
C THR A 94 -4.82 15.08 -5.67
N ASN A 95 -5.78 15.06 -4.75
CA ASN A 95 -5.58 15.47 -3.36
C ASN A 95 -5.01 14.30 -2.54
N ASN A 96 -3.71 14.01 -2.73
CA ASN A 96 -3.01 12.97 -1.97
C ASN A 96 -1.62 13.46 -1.54
N GLU A 97 -1.49 13.72 -0.24
CA GLU A 97 -0.25 14.21 0.39
C GLU A 97 0.94 13.26 0.23
N ALA A 98 0.71 11.96 0.01
CA ALA A 98 1.79 10.99 -0.22
C ALA A 98 2.43 11.15 -1.60
N ILE A 99 1.69 11.64 -2.60
CA ILE A 99 2.18 11.86 -3.97
C ILE A 99 2.60 13.33 -4.12
N LEU A 100 1.69 14.27 -3.85
CA LEU A 100 1.88 15.70 -4.05
C LEU A 100 1.84 16.43 -2.71
N THR A 101 2.69 17.43 -2.51
CA THR A 101 2.66 18.26 -1.29
C THR A 101 1.48 19.23 -1.33
N LYS A 102 1.07 19.73 -0.15
CA LYS A 102 0.01 20.74 -0.03
C LYS A 102 0.29 21.98 -0.86
N ASN A 103 1.57 22.39 -0.94
CA ASN A 103 2.00 23.52 -1.74
C ASN A 103 1.67 23.35 -3.22
N VAL A 104 1.71 22.13 -3.76
CA VAL A 104 1.36 21.84 -5.15
C VAL A 104 -0.16 21.73 -5.33
N ILE A 105 -0.86 21.17 -4.34
CA ILE A 105 -2.33 20.97 -4.39
C ILE A 105 -3.07 22.31 -4.28
N GLU A 106 -2.62 23.20 -3.40
CA GLU A 106 -3.21 24.52 -3.12
C GLU A 106 -2.51 25.65 -3.91
N GLY A 107 -1.45 25.33 -4.63
CA GLY A 107 -0.60 26.27 -5.34
C GLY A 107 -1.13 26.69 -6.71
N PRO A 108 -0.29 27.38 -7.51
CA PRO A 108 -0.65 27.78 -8.86
C PRO A 108 -0.92 26.54 -9.76
N PRO A 109 -1.84 26.65 -10.73
CA PRO A 109 -2.13 25.58 -11.67
C PRO A 109 -0.93 25.12 -12.50
N VAL A 110 -1.05 23.96 -13.13
CA VAL A 110 -0.03 23.38 -14.01
C VAL A 110 -0.39 23.65 -15.47
N LEU A 111 0.55 24.20 -16.23
CA LEU A 111 0.47 24.34 -17.68
C LEU A 111 0.83 23.03 -18.37
N PHE A 112 0.05 22.68 -19.38
CA PHE A 112 0.23 21.44 -20.12
C PHE A 112 0.04 21.66 -21.61
N ARG A 113 0.96 21.10 -22.41
CA ARG A 113 0.84 21.05 -23.87
C ARG A 113 1.42 19.74 -24.39
N GLY A 114 0.58 18.86 -24.90
CA GLY A 114 0.99 17.53 -25.32
C GLY A 114 -0.19 16.62 -25.60
N ILE A 115 0.05 15.31 -25.58
CA ILE A 115 -0.97 14.29 -25.81
C ILE A 115 -1.72 13.96 -24.52
N ALA A 116 -2.98 13.53 -24.62
CA ALA A 116 -3.67 12.89 -23.51
C ALA A 116 -3.64 11.38 -23.64
N HIS A 117 -3.89 10.71 -22.52
CA HIS A 117 -4.16 9.28 -22.48
C HIS A 117 -5.44 9.02 -21.70
N LYS A 118 -6.05 7.85 -21.92
CA LYS A 118 -7.17 7.36 -21.13
C LYS A 118 -6.68 6.33 -20.13
N VAL A 119 -7.05 6.50 -18.87
CA VAL A 119 -6.74 5.54 -17.81
C VAL A 119 -7.89 4.54 -17.69
N GLY A 120 -7.58 3.25 -17.80
CA GLY A 120 -8.55 2.16 -17.62
C GLY A 120 -8.93 1.94 -16.15
N THR A 121 -9.85 1.00 -15.90
CA THR A 121 -10.35 0.65 -14.57
C THR A 121 -9.43 -0.30 -13.79
N VAL A 122 -8.10 -0.11 -13.90
CA VAL A 122 -7.12 -0.95 -13.21
C VAL A 122 -6.83 -0.36 -11.83
N PRO A 123 -6.94 -1.12 -10.73
CA PRO A 123 -6.80 -0.60 -9.36
C PRO A 123 -5.36 -0.16 -9.00
N LEU A 124 -4.38 -0.48 -9.85
CA LEU A 124 -2.98 -0.09 -9.70
C LEU A 124 -2.67 1.29 -10.30
N LEU A 125 -3.60 1.83 -11.09
CA LEU A 125 -3.48 3.13 -11.73
C LEU A 125 -4.09 4.21 -10.84
N THR A 126 -3.37 5.31 -10.69
CA THR A 126 -3.80 6.51 -9.98
C THR A 126 -3.80 7.67 -10.96
N LYS A 127 -4.91 8.40 -11.02
CA LYS A 127 -5.00 9.67 -11.74
C LYS A 127 -4.19 10.71 -10.96
N VAL A 128 -3.33 11.49 -11.61
CA VAL A 128 -2.55 12.54 -10.93
C VAL A 128 -3.01 13.92 -11.40
N LEU A 129 -3.14 14.11 -12.71
CA LEU A 129 -3.54 15.37 -13.33
C LEU A 129 -4.45 15.11 -14.53
N TRP A 130 -5.57 15.85 -14.63
CA TRP A 130 -6.51 15.74 -15.74
C TRP A 130 -7.01 17.10 -16.25
N ALA A 131 -7.48 17.12 -17.48
CA ALA A 131 -8.01 18.33 -18.13
C ALA A 131 -9.46 18.60 -17.71
N GLY A 132 -9.99 19.76 -18.10
CA GLY A 132 -11.38 20.15 -17.84
C GLY A 132 -12.40 19.38 -18.67
N GLU A 133 -13.68 19.58 -18.35
CA GLU A 133 -14.82 18.93 -19.01
C GLU A 133 -14.96 19.30 -20.50
N THR A 134 -14.39 20.42 -20.91
CA THR A 134 -14.43 20.96 -22.27
C THR A 134 -13.22 20.55 -23.12
N ALA A 135 -12.24 19.88 -22.53
CA ALA A 135 -11.05 19.46 -23.23
C ALA A 135 -11.28 18.20 -24.07
N TYR A 136 -10.57 18.08 -25.18
CA TYR A 136 -10.53 16.86 -25.99
C TYR A 136 -9.16 16.67 -26.61
N SER A 137 -8.83 15.44 -27.01
CA SER A 137 -7.56 15.15 -27.68
C SER A 137 -7.79 14.86 -29.16
N TYR A 138 -7.11 15.61 -30.04
CA TYR A 138 -7.26 15.47 -31.48
C TYR A 138 -5.95 15.75 -32.25
N GLU A 139 -5.90 15.33 -33.51
CA GLU A 139 -4.75 15.55 -34.39
C GLU A 139 -4.72 17.01 -34.88
N THR A 140 -3.62 17.71 -34.63
CA THR A 140 -3.41 19.13 -34.95
C THR A 140 -2.75 19.30 -36.32
N LYS A 141 -3.33 18.69 -37.37
CA LYS A 141 -2.96 19.04 -38.75
C LYS A 141 -3.57 20.39 -39.12
N ALA A 142 -2.78 21.24 -39.76
CA ALA A 142 -3.28 22.54 -40.24
C ALA A 142 -4.50 22.33 -41.15
N ASP A 143 -5.59 23.04 -40.87
CA ASP A 143 -6.79 23.18 -41.69
C ASP A 143 -7.79 22.00 -41.75
N GLN A 144 -7.73 21.01 -40.85
CA GLN A 144 -8.81 20.01 -40.73
C GLN A 144 -9.86 20.40 -39.68
N GLN A 145 -11.13 20.44 -40.10
CA GLN A 145 -12.26 20.40 -39.18
C GLN A 145 -12.27 19.04 -38.46
N VAL A 146 -12.76 19.02 -37.22
CA VAL A 146 -12.91 17.79 -36.43
C VAL A 146 -14.01 16.94 -37.08
N ASP A 147 -13.64 16.15 -38.07
CA ASP A 147 -14.57 15.33 -38.87
C ASP A 147 -14.84 13.96 -38.23
N GLN A 148 -14.02 13.57 -37.25
CA GLN A 148 -14.10 12.29 -36.54
C GLN A 148 -14.19 12.52 -35.04
N GLU A 149 -14.96 11.66 -34.37
CA GLU A 149 -15.10 11.71 -32.92
C GLU A 149 -13.72 11.51 -32.24
N PRO A 150 -13.27 12.46 -31.39
CA PRO A 150 -12.00 12.33 -30.68
C PRO A 150 -12.02 11.12 -29.73
N LEU A 151 -10.87 10.45 -29.60
CA LEU A 151 -10.73 9.23 -28.78
C LEU A 151 -10.99 9.47 -27.29
N VAL A 152 -10.66 10.66 -26.79
CA VAL A 152 -10.76 11.02 -25.37
C VAL A 152 -11.32 12.43 -25.23
N ILE A 153 -12.38 12.56 -24.44
CA ILE A 153 -13.13 13.81 -24.23
C ILE A 153 -13.42 14.07 -22.75
N GLY A 154 -13.49 15.35 -22.41
CA GLY A 154 -13.82 15.87 -21.08
C GLY A 154 -12.95 15.31 -19.97
N ASN A 155 -13.58 14.94 -18.85
CA ASN A 155 -12.90 14.45 -17.65
C ASN A 155 -12.19 13.08 -17.82
N GLU A 156 -12.31 12.43 -18.98
CA GLU A 156 -11.51 11.24 -19.30
C GLU A 156 -10.11 11.56 -19.84
N VAL A 157 -9.86 12.82 -20.21
CA VAL A 157 -8.58 13.34 -20.71
C VAL A 157 -7.56 13.39 -19.57
N MET A 158 -6.76 12.33 -19.43
CA MET A 158 -5.69 12.28 -18.44
C MET A 158 -4.41 12.87 -19.01
N LEU A 159 -3.82 13.78 -18.25
CA LEU A 159 -2.58 14.48 -18.61
C LEU A 159 -1.39 13.77 -17.96
N VAL A 160 -1.54 13.41 -16.68
CA VAL A 160 -0.57 12.65 -15.89
C VAL A 160 -1.25 11.51 -15.16
N SER A 161 -0.74 10.31 -15.33
CA SER A 161 -1.13 9.13 -14.55
C SER A 161 0.07 8.45 -13.92
N ALA A 162 -0.17 7.78 -12.81
CA ALA A 162 0.82 7.03 -12.07
C ALA A 162 0.37 5.58 -11.94
N LEU A 163 1.32 4.65 -12.03
CA LEU A 163 1.12 3.22 -11.82
C LEU A 163 2.02 2.78 -10.68
N GLN A 164 1.44 2.06 -9.72
CA GLN A 164 2.20 1.32 -8.73
C GLN A 164 2.00 -0.18 -8.95
N ALA A 165 3.06 -0.86 -9.37
CA ALA A 165 3.04 -2.29 -9.60
C ALA A 165 2.99 -3.06 -8.26
N ARG A 166 2.67 -4.36 -8.32
CA ARG A 166 2.56 -5.23 -7.13
C ARG A 166 3.87 -5.37 -6.36
N ASN A 167 5.00 -5.20 -7.03
CA ASN A 167 6.35 -5.18 -6.45
C ASN A 167 6.77 -3.77 -5.99
N ASN A 168 5.84 -2.84 -5.85
CA ASN A 168 6.08 -1.44 -5.53
C ASN A 168 6.92 -0.66 -6.56
N ALA A 169 7.15 -1.18 -7.77
CA ALA A 169 7.73 -0.37 -8.85
C ALA A 169 6.76 0.75 -9.24
N ARG A 170 7.27 1.97 -9.40
CA ARG A 170 6.49 3.17 -9.72
C ARG A 170 6.79 3.62 -11.13
N VAL A 171 5.75 3.88 -11.91
CA VAL A 171 5.86 4.40 -13.27
C VAL A 171 4.91 5.57 -13.41
N THR A 172 5.39 6.65 -13.99
CA THR A 172 4.57 7.84 -14.22
C THR A 172 4.53 8.12 -15.72
N PHE A 173 3.32 8.28 -16.24
CA PHE A 173 3.08 8.62 -17.64
C PHE A 173 2.67 10.10 -17.72
N VAL A 174 3.49 10.89 -18.40
CA VAL A 174 3.24 12.31 -18.64
C VAL A 174 3.08 12.51 -20.14
N GLY A 175 1.95 13.08 -20.56
CA GLY A 175 1.66 13.29 -21.97
C GLY A 175 2.36 14.51 -22.62
N SER A 176 3.11 15.28 -21.83
CA SER A 176 3.81 16.50 -22.26
C SER A 176 5.23 16.52 -21.72
N ILE A 177 6.21 16.59 -22.63
CA ILE A 177 7.62 16.79 -22.25
C ILE A 177 7.84 18.25 -21.84
N GLU A 178 7.13 19.19 -22.49
CA GLU A 178 7.21 20.62 -22.19
C GLU A 178 6.81 20.95 -20.75
N LEU A 179 6.02 20.09 -20.10
CA LEU A 179 5.72 20.20 -18.67
C LEU A 179 6.99 20.35 -17.81
N PHE A 180 8.09 19.73 -18.22
CA PHE A 180 9.40 19.77 -17.54
C PHE A 180 10.34 20.86 -18.06
N SER A 181 9.91 21.67 -19.04
CA SER A 181 10.76 22.69 -19.68
C SER A 181 10.96 23.92 -18.80
N ASP A 182 12.13 24.54 -18.94
CA ASP A 182 12.48 25.77 -18.23
C ASP A 182 11.49 26.90 -18.55
N ARG A 183 11.00 26.94 -19.79
CA ARG A 183 9.97 27.89 -20.25
C ARG A 183 8.69 27.77 -19.43
N PHE A 184 8.18 26.55 -19.22
CA PHE A 184 6.96 26.35 -18.45
C PHE A 184 7.19 26.55 -16.96
N PHE A 185 8.39 26.33 -16.44
CA PHE A 185 8.71 26.64 -15.04
C PHE A 185 8.69 28.15 -14.76
N ASP A 186 9.04 28.99 -15.73
CA ASP A 186 9.11 30.45 -15.56
C ASP A 186 7.90 31.21 -16.09
N SER A 187 7.02 30.57 -16.86
CA SER A 187 5.84 31.23 -17.42
C SER A 187 4.83 31.59 -16.35
N SER A 188 4.25 32.78 -16.46
CA SER A 188 3.04 33.17 -15.74
C SER A 188 1.82 32.47 -16.34
N ILE A 189 0.76 32.31 -15.54
CA ILE A 189 -0.52 31.78 -16.01
C ILE A 189 -1.52 32.92 -16.08
N GLN A 190 -2.22 33.04 -17.19
CA GLN A 190 -3.31 33.98 -17.37
C GLN A 190 -4.51 33.28 -18.00
N ARG A 191 -5.51 32.98 -17.17
CA ARG A 191 -6.79 32.39 -17.58
C ARG A 191 -7.82 33.47 -17.86
N THR A 192 -8.69 33.20 -18.84
CA THR A 192 -9.82 34.08 -19.15
C THR A 192 -11.10 33.68 -18.43
N ASN A 193 -11.25 32.39 -18.07
CA ASN A 193 -12.48 31.88 -17.45
C ASN A 193 -12.23 30.67 -16.51
N PRO A 194 -12.21 30.86 -15.17
CA PRO A 194 -12.29 32.13 -14.45
C PRO A 194 -11.05 33.01 -14.67
N ALA A 195 -11.22 34.33 -14.56
CA ALA A 195 -10.11 35.27 -14.69
C ALA A 195 -9.15 35.14 -13.50
N GLU A 196 -8.10 34.35 -13.67
CA GLU A 196 -7.07 34.09 -12.67
C GLU A 196 -5.70 34.34 -13.30
N SER A 197 -4.83 35.03 -12.55
CA SER A 197 -3.46 35.28 -12.97
C SER A 197 -2.50 34.87 -11.87
N PHE A 198 -1.51 34.06 -12.22
CA PHE A 198 -0.44 33.67 -11.33
C PHE A 198 0.90 34.15 -11.91
N PRO A 199 1.80 34.72 -11.09
CA PRO A 199 3.07 35.23 -11.57
C PRO A 199 4.00 34.12 -12.09
N LYS A 200 3.82 32.90 -11.59
CA LYS A 200 4.59 31.71 -11.94
C LYS A 200 3.68 30.48 -11.95
N SER A 201 3.90 29.57 -12.87
CA SER A 201 3.20 28.29 -12.93
C SER A 201 3.58 27.35 -11.78
N GLY A 202 2.74 26.34 -11.51
CA GLY A 202 3.03 25.27 -10.55
C GLY A 202 3.90 24.14 -11.12
N ASN A 203 4.38 24.25 -12.36
CA ASN A 203 5.04 23.16 -13.07
C ASN A 203 6.32 22.67 -12.37
N GLU A 204 7.13 23.59 -11.84
CA GLU A 204 8.40 23.23 -11.20
C GLU A 204 8.19 22.39 -9.94
N ASP A 205 7.32 22.85 -9.04
CA ASP A 205 7.03 22.14 -7.79
C ASP A 205 6.28 20.83 -8.05
N PHE A 206 5.37 20.82 -9.02
CA PHE A 206 4.68 19.61 -9.46
C PHE A 206 5.66 18.56 -10.03
N ALA A 207 6.58 18.96 -10.91
CA ALA A 207 7.60 18.08 -11.48
C ALA A 207 8.54 17.52 -10.40
N LYS A 208 8.91 18.34 -9.42
CA LYS A 208 9.72 17.90 -8.27
C LYS A 208 8.99 16.85 -7.43
N ASP A 209 7.73 17.09 -7.06
CA ASP A 209 6.96 16.13 -6.26
C ASP A 209 6.66 14.83 -7.02
N LEU A 210 6.33 14.94 -8.30
CA LEU A 210 6.09 13.79 -9.17
C LEU A 210 7.33 12.91 -9.30
N THR A 211 8.51 13.50 -9.48
CA THR A 211 9.77 12.75 -9.55
C THR A 211 10.18 12.16 -8.21
N LYS A 212 10.02 12.90 -7.10
CA LYS A 212 10.24 12.37 -5.73
C LYS A 212 9.38 11.14 -5.46
N TRP A 213 8.11 11.18 -5.85
CA TRP A 213 7.23 10.02 -5.71
C TRP A 213 7.68 8.88 -6.63
N THR A 214 7.95 9.16 -7.91
CA THR A 214 8.34 8.13 -8.90
C THR A 214 9.64 7.41 -8.50
N PHE A 215 10.64 8.15 -8.01
CA PHE A 215 11.94 7.61 -7.62
C PHE A 215 12.00 7.10 -6.18
N GLN A 216 10.85 6.91 -5.52
CA GLN A 216 10.76 6.37 -4.16
C GLN A 216 11.58 7.16 -3.12
N GLU A 217 11.55 8.49 -3.21
CA GLU A 217 12.04 9.40 -2.17
C GLU A 217 10.97 9.72 -1.12
N LYS A 218 9.70 9.50 -1.46
CA LYS A 218 8.54 9.84 -0.64
C LYS A 218 7.49 8.73 -0.68
N GLY A 219 6.71 8.58 0.39
CA GLY A 219 5.61 7.63 0.47
C GLY A 219 6.09 6.17 0.47
N VAL A 220 7.30 5.90 0.94
CA VAL A 220 7.84 4.54 1.05
C VAL A 220 7.64 4.07 2.48
N LEU A 221 6.98 2.93 2.62
CA LEU A 221 6.76 2.27 3.90
C LEU A 221 7.57 0.98 3.97
N LYS A 222 8.04 0.66 5.18
CA LYS A 222 8.79 -0.56 5.47
C LYS A 222 8.32 -1.15 6.80
N VAL A 223 8.13 -2.47 6.82
CA VAL A 223 7.96 -3.22 8.07
C VAL A 223 9.35 -3.51 8.62
N THR A 224 9.61 -3.03 9.84
CA THR A 224 10.92 -3.17 10.50
C THR A 224 10.97 -4.45 11.32
N SER A 225 9.89 -4.75 12.04
CA SER A 225 9.76 -5.97 12.83
C SER A 225 8.29 -6.37 12.95
N LYS A 226 8.07 -7.64 13.29
CA LYS A 226 6.77 -8.19 13.65
C LYS A 226 6.97 -9.20 14.76
N HIS A 227 5.99 -9.30 15.65
CA HIS A 227 6.07 -10.19 16.78
C HIS A 227 4.66 -10.53 17.26
N HIS A 228 4.42 -11.77 17.66
CA HIS A 228 3.17 -12.15 18.30
C HIS A 228 3.40 -13.13 19.43
N HIS A 229 2.68 -12.95 20.53
CA HIS A 229 2.84 -13.78 21.73
C HIS A 229 1.52 -13.90 22.47
N LYS A 230 1.46 -14.82 23.41
CA LYS A 230 0.29 -14.94 24.27
C LYS A 230 0.29 -13.81 25.31
N GLU A 231 -0.91 -13.36 25.69
CA GLU A 231 -1.04 -12.29 26.68
C GLU A 231 -0.42 -12.69 28.03
N GLY A 232 0.45 -11.82 28.56
CA GLY A 232 1.22 -12.07 29.79
C GLY A 232 2.52 -12.87 29.60
N GLU A 233 2.76 -13.42 28.41
CA GLU A 233 4.01 -14.08 28.01
C GLU A 233 4.80 -13.13 27.09
N GLY A 234 6.12 -13.31 26.95
CA GLY A 234 6.96 -12.47 26.08
C GLY A 234 7.51 -13.19 24.86
N GLU A 235 7.40 -14.52 24.82
CA GLU A 235 7.96 -15.35 23.76
C GLU A 235 6.93 -15.63 22.67
N GLU A 236 7.41 -15.60 21.43
CA GLU A 236 6.63 -16.00 20.26
C GLU A 236 6.43 -17.51 20.22
N LEU A 237 5.19 -17.93 19.97
CA LEU A 237 4.82 -19.35 19.91
C LEU A 237 4.45 -19.73 18.49
N GLU A 238 4.90 -20.91 18.06
CA GLU A 238 4.48 -21.50 16.77
C GLU A 238 3.03 -22.01 16.80
N ILE A 239 2.54 -22.41 17.98
CA ILE A 239 1.25 -23.06 18.17
C ILE A 239 0.49 -22.41 19.34
N TYR A 240 -0.71 -21.90 19.04
CA TYR A 240 -1.65 -21.40 20.03
C TYR A 240 -2.84 -22.35 20.20
N ARG A 241 -3.66 -22.11 21.22
CA ARG A 241 -4.92 -22.84 21.42
C ARG A 241 -6.10 -22.00 20.99
N ILE A 242 -7.21 -22.67 20.69
CA ILE A 242 -8.51 -22.02 20.55
C ILE A 242 -8.80 -21.13 21.77
N LYS A 243 -9.37 -19.94 21.53
CA LYS A 243 -9.71 -18.94 22.57
C LYS A 243 -8.54 -18.40 23.41
N ASP A 244 -7.28 -18.71 23.09
CA ASP A 244 -6.16 -18.01 23.72
C ASP A 244 -6.21 -16.52 23.37
N ASN A 245 -5.88 -15.67 24.34
CA ASN A 245 -5.67 -14.24 24.12
C ASN A 245 -4.21 -14.03 23.69
N ILE A 246 -4.01 -13.40 22.55
CA ILE A 246 -2.71 -13.07 21.99
C ILE A 246 -2.55 -11.57 21.80
N VAL A 247 -1.31 -11.13 21.75
CA VAL A 247 -0.91 -9.78 21.38
C VAL A 247 -0.15 -9.87 20.07
N TYR A 248 -0.61 -9.15 19.06
CA TYR A 248 0.08 -9.00 17.78
C TYR A 248 0.69 -7.61 17.68
N ILE A 249 1.96 -7.55 17.29
CA ILE A 249 2.77 -6.34 17.20
C ILE A 249 3.43 -6.27 15.82
N ILE A 250 3.37 -5.10 15.19
CA ILE A 250 4.12 -4.79 13.97
C ILE A 250 4.73 -3.39 14.07
N GLU A 251 5.96 -3.24 13.61
CA GLU A 251 6.64 -1.95 13.54
C GLU A 251 6.74 -1.46 12.11
N ILE A 252 6.27 -0.24 11.86
CA ILE A 252 6.24 0.36 10.52
C ILE A 252 7.02 1.68 10.53
N SER A 253 7.91 1.81 9.55
CA SER A 253 8.70 3.00 9.28
C SER A 253 8.29 3.62 7.94
N GLU A 254 8.36 4.94 7.86
CA GLU A 254 8.16 5.73 6.64
C GLU A 254 9.47 6.41 6.27
N TYR A 255 9.81 6.44 4.99
CA TYR A 255 10.98 7.15 4.50
C TYR A 255 10.62 8.59 4.10
N VAL A 256 11.21 9.55 4.80
CA VAL A 256 11.01 10.98 4.57
C VAL A 256 12.33 11.73 4.75
N ASN A 257 12.71 12.55 3.77
CA ASN A 257 13.90 13.42 3.84
C ASN A 257 15.18 12.67 4.28
N ASP A 258 15.46 11.52 3.66
CA ASP A 258 16.68 10.72 3.87
C ASP A 258 16.79 9.98 5.19
N HIS A 259 15.72 9.99 5.96
CA HIS A 259 15.64 9.30 7.23
C HIS A 259 14.38 8.46 7.31
N TRP A 260 14.50 7.33 8.03
CA TRP A 260 13.37 6.54 8.43
C TRP A 260 12.77 7.15 9.68
N GLN A 261 11.48 7.47 9.62
CA GLN A 261 10.72 8.02 10.72
C GLN A 261 9.51 7.12 11.06
N PRO A 262 8.91 7.27 12.25
CA PRO A 262 7.75 6.49 12.64
C PRO A 262 6.54 6.80 11.75
N PHE A 263 5.92 5.76 11.17
CA PHE A 263 4.74 5.94 10.32
C PHE A 263 3.53 6.39 11.15
N ASN A 264 2.74 7.36 10.66
CA ASN A 264 1.58 7.92 11.39
C ASN A 264 0.22 7.49 10.83
N GLY A 265 0.06 6.23 10.42
CA GLY A 265 -1.24 5.69 10.03
C GLY A 265 -2.12 5.33 11.23
N THR A 266 -3.43 5.51 11.12
CA THR A 266 -4.43 5.12 12.14
C THR A 266 -5.29 3.92 11.74
N ASP A 267 -5.17 3.49 10.48
CA ASP A 267 -6.07 2.55 9.82
C ASP A 267 -5.37 1.24 9.40
N VAL A 268 -4.25 0.91 10.06
CA VAL A 268 -3.55 -0.36 9.88
C VAL A 268 -4.39 -1.47 10.51
N GLN A 269 -4.66 -2.53 9.74
CA GLN A 269 -5.51 -3.64 10.16
C GLN A 269 -4.75 -4.95 10.14
N PHE A 270 -4.98 -5.74 11.19
CA PHE A 270 -4.60 -7.13 11.28
C PHE A 270 -5.77 -8.02 10.88
N GLU A 271 -5.46 -9.11 10.19
CA GLU A 271 -6.40 -10.16 9.82
C GLU A 271 -5.88 -11.53 10.25
N ALA A 272 -6.75 -12.37 10.84
CA ALA A 272 -6.49 -13.79 11.02
C ALA A 272 -7.35 -14.58 10.03
N ILE A 273 -6.69 -15.24 9.07
CA ILE A 273 -7.32 -15.82 7.88
C ILE A 273 -7.04 -17.32 7.82
N MET A 274 -8.02 -18.14 7.45
CA MET A 274 -7.78 -19.54 7.06
C MET A 274 -8.20 -19.77 5.61
N LEU A 275 -9.49 -19.56 5.33
CA LEU A 275 -10.05 -19.43 3.97
C LEU A 275 -10.58 -18.00 3.81
N ASP A 276 -11.40 -17.57 4.76
CA ASP A 276 -11.92 -16.22 4.91
C ASP A 276 -11.36 -15.57 6.20
N PRO A 277 -11.35 -14.23 6.30
CA PRO A 277 -10.91 -13.55 7.52
C PRO A 277 -11.90 -13.81 8.66
N TYR A 278 -11.46 -14.54 9.69
CA TYR A 278 -12.23 -14.77 10.91
C TYR A 278 -12.22 -13.56 11.83
N ILE A 279 -11.07 -12.88 11.89
CA ILE A 279 -10.86 -11.70 12.72
C ILE A 279 -10.27 -10.63 11.82
N ARG A 280 -10.83 -9.42 11.91
CA ARG A 280 -10.22 -8.19 11.41
C ARG A 280 -10.23 -7.18 12.54
N LYS A 281 -9.05 -6.68 12.92
CA LYS A 281 -8.92 -5.72 14.01
C LYS A 281 -7.95 -4.61 13.62
N THR A 282 -8.37 -3.36 13.83
CA THR A 282 -7.49 -2.19 13.66
C THR A 282 -6.45 -2.18 14.78
N LEU A 283 -5.19 -2.00 14.41
CA LEU A 283 -4.07 -1.94 15.34
C LEU A 283 -4.02 -0.57 16.01
N THR A 284 -3.78 -0.56 17.32
CA THR A 284 -3.59 0.67 18.08
C THR A 284 -2.13 1.11 17.99
N PRO A 285 -1.86 2.33 17.50
CA PRO A 285 -0.50 2.83 17.44
C PRO A 285 0.01 3.28 18.81
N TYR A 286 1.27 2.95 19.11
CA TYR A 286 1.95 3.45 20.31
C TYR A 286 2.40 4.92 20.15
N PRO A 287 2.55 5.65 21.27
CA PRO A 287 3.18 6.97 21.24
C PRO A 287 4.63 6.83 20.79
N THR A 288 5.08 7.79 19.98
CA THR A 288 6.43 7.80 19.41
C THR A 288 7.28 8.86 20.07
N SER A 289 8.56 8.57 20.27
CA SER A 289 9.58 9.54 20.68
C SER A 289 10.35 10.06 19.46
N PRO A 290 10.91 11.29 19.48
CA PRO A 290 11.62 11.88 18.33
C PRO A 290 12.82 11.07 17.83
N GLU A 291 13.40 10.22 18.68
CA GLU A 291 14.57 9.40 18.36
C GLU A 291 14.21 8.06 17.70
N GLN A 292 12.92 7.68 17.69
CA GLN A 292 12.50 6.40 17.13
C GLN A 292 12.43 6.45 15.60
N GLN A 293 12.89 5.38 14.95
CA GLN A 293 12.84 5.24 13.49
C GLN A 293 11.61 4.46 12.99
N SER A 294 10.90 3.79 13.90
CA SER A 294 9.71 2.98 13.60
C SER A 294 8.60 3.30 14.59
N ARG A 295 7.35 3.08 14.18
CA ARG A 295 6.19 3.12 15.08
C ARG A 295 5.69 1.71 15.34
N LYS A 296 5.53 1.38 16.61
CA LYS A 296 4.90 0.14 17.04
C LYS A 296 3.36 0.24 16.95
N TYR A 297 2.75 -0.78 16.36
CA TYR A 297 1.31 -0.99 16.25
C TYR A 297 0.95 -2.30 16.94
N GLU A 298 -0.07 -2.30 17.79
CA GLU A 298 -0.42 -3.44 18.63
C GLU A 298 -1.91 -3.75 18.60
N ALA A 299 -2.29 -5.02 18.76
CA ALA A 299 -3.66 -5.41 19.05
C ALA A 299 -3.72 -6.66 19.94
N HIS A 300 -4.59 -6.59 20.96
CA HIS A 300 -4.98 -7.72 21.79
C HIS A 300 -6.13 -8.46 21.13
N ILE A 301 -6.03 -9.78 20.92
CA ILE A 301 -6.96 -10.55 20.11
C ILE A 301 -7.25 -11.87 20.79
N GLN A 302 -8.52 -12.23 20.90
CA GLN A 302 -8.90 -13.58 21.28
C GLN A 302 -9.04 -14.45 20.02
N LEU A 303 -8.32 -15.56 19.98
CA LEU A 303 -8.36 -16.50 18.85
C LEU A 303 -9.74 -17.17 18.73
N PRO A 304 -10.17 -17.54 17.50
CA PRO A 304 -11.49 -18.11 17.29
C PRO A 304 -11.63 -19.51 17.92
N ASP A 305 -12.88 -19.95 18.10
CA ASP A 305 -13.22 -21.32 18.52
C ASP A 305 -13.16 -22.32 17.36
N VAL A 306 -12.20 -22.15 16.47
CA VAL A 306 -11.96 -22.98 15.29
C VAL A 306 -10.46 -23.25 15.23
N TYR A 307 -10.10 -24.52 15.19
CA TYR A 307 -8.71 -24.96 15.09
C TYR A 307 -8.30 -25.15 13.63
N GLY A 308 -7.00 -25.10 13.36
CA GLY A 308 -6.40 -25.27 12.04
C GLY A 308 -5.22 -24.33 11.83
N VAL A 309 -4.80 -24.18 10.58
CA VAL A 309 -3.68 -23.30 10.22
C VAL A 309 -4.25 -21.93 9.81
N PHE A 310 -3.88 -20.90 10.56
CA PHE A 310 -4.24 -19.52 10.28
C PHE A 310 -3.05 -18.76 9.71
N THR A 311 -3.34 -17.74 8.91
CA THR A 311 -2.39 -16.75 8.45
C THR A 311 -2.74 -15.43 9.12
N PHE A 312 -1.82 -14.93 9.94
CA PHE A 312 -1.82 -13.57 10.44
C PHE A 312 -1.31 -12.67 9.35
N LYS A 313 -2.13 -11.70 8.92
CA LYS A 313 -1.84 -10.88 7.76
C LYS A 313 -2.05 -9.40 8.07
N VAL A 314 -1.10 -8.58 7.65
CA VAL A 314 -1.24 -7.13 7.58
C VAL A 314 -1.10 -6.73 6.11
N ASN A 315 -2.19 -6.22 5.54
CA ASN A 315 -2.27 -5.81 4.13
C ASN A 315 -2.60 -4.32 4.05
N TYR A 316 -1.56 -3.48 4.00
CA TYR A 316 -1.70 -2.04 3.92
C TYR A 316 -1.48 -1.55 2.49
N LYS A 317 -2.59 -1.28 1.80
CA LYS A 317 -2.61 -0.74 0.43
C LYS A 317 -3.40 0.57 0.44
N ARG A 318 -2.67 1.69 0.37
CA ARG A 318 -3.22 3.04 0.28
C ARG A 318 -2.63 3.76 -0.91
N SER A 319 -3.41 4.65 -1.51
CA SER A 319 -2.95 5.42 -2.67
C SER A 319 -1.72 6.25 -2.27
N GLY A 320 -0.69 6.25 -3.13
CA GLY A 320 0.54 7.01 -2.92
C GLY A 320 1.58 6.37 -2.00
N TYR A 321 1.20 5.43 -1.13
CA TYR A 321 2.13 4.71 -0.26
C TYR A 321 2.54 3.36 -0.85
N SER A 322 3.77 2.92 -0.56
CA SER A 322 4.22 1.56 -0.86
C SER A 322 3.32 0.53 -0.18
N TYR A 323 3.03 -0.56 -0.89
CA TYR A 323 2.21 -1.64 -0.38
C TYR A 323 2.98 -2.45 0.65
N ILE A 324 2.37 -2.64 1.82
CA ILE A 324 2.81 -3.60 2.82
C ILE A 324 1.91 -4.83 2.70
N GLU A 325 2.52 -5.98 2.46
CA GLU A 325 1.86 -7.27 2.54
C GLU A 325 2.74 -8.20 3.36
N ASP A 326 2.49 -8.21 4.68
CA ASP A 326 3.18 -9.09 5.61
C ASP A 326 2.25 -10.20 6.06
N SER A 327 2.78 -11.43 6.11
CA SER A 327 2.04 -12.60 6.53
C SER A 327 2.90 -13.54 7.37
N THR A 328 2.31 -14.11 8.42
CA THR A 328 2.90 -15.16 9.25
C THR A 328 1.88 -16.28 9.42
N VAL A 329 2.32 -17.52 9.20
CA VAL A 329 1.46 -18.71 9.34
C VAL A 329 1.59 -19.26 10.75
N VAL A 330 0.47 -19.53 11.40
CA VAL A 330 0.38 -19.91 12.81
C VAL A 330 -0.63 -21.03 12.97
N ALA A 331 -0.28 -22.08 13.72
CA ALA A 331 -1.19 -23.18 13.99
C ALA A 331 -2.01 -22.93 15.26
N ILE A 332 -3.33 -23.10 15.17
CA ILE A 332 -4.25 -23.05 16.31
C ILE A 332 -4.76 -24.47 16.57
N ARG A 333 -4.46 -25.02 17.74
CA ARG A 333 -4.87 -26.37 18.14
C ARG A 333 -6.09 -26.36 19.06
N PRO A 334 -6.88 -27.45 19.11
CA PRO A 334 -7.91 -27.61 20.14
C PRO A 334 -7.28 -27.83 21.53
N PHE A 335 -8.14 -27.84 22.55
CA PHE A 335 -7.75 -28.26 23.91
C PHE A 335 -7.23 -29.69 23.91
N ARG A 336 -6.11 -29.91 24.62
CA ARG A 336 -5.63 -31.25 24.95
C ARG A 336 -6.54 -31.87 26.00
N HIS A 337 -6.52 -33.20 26.08
CA HIS A 337 -7.31 -33.97 27.06
C HIS A 337 -7.10 -33.54 28.53
N ASN A 338 -5.95 -32.94 28.86
CA ASN A 338 -5.61 -32.47 30.19
C ASN A 338 -5.95 -30.98 30.45
N GLU A 339 -6.41 -30.25 29.44
CA GLU A 339 -6.73 -28.81 29.54
C GLU A 339 -8.23 -28.55 29.78
N TYR A 340 -9.08 -29.58 29.69
CA TYR A 340 -10.50 -29.44 30.02
C TYR A 340 -10.71 -29.23 31.53
N PRO A 341 -11.70 -28.41 31.93
CA PRO A 341 -12.02 -28.19 33.33
C PRO A 341 -12.41 -29.51 34.00
N ARG A 342 -11.80 -29.80 35.14
CA ARG A 342 -12.06 -31.00 35.96
C ARG A 342 -12.84 -30.60 37.20
N TYR A 343 -13.56 -31.56 37.78
CA TYR A 343 -14.34 -31.37 39.00
C TYR A 343 -15.42 -30.28 38.85
N ILE A 344 -16.19 -30.36 37.77
CA ILE A 344 -17.29 -29.43 37.52
C ILE A 344 -18.42 -29.65 38.53
N SER A 345 -18.96 -28.56 39.09
CA SER A 345 -19.98 -28.62 40.14
C SER A 345 -21.25 -29.32 39.67
N ALA A 346 -21.62 -29.15 38.39
CA ALA A 346 -22.74 -29.85 37.77
C ALA A 346 -22.59 -31.38 37.75
N ALA A 347 -21.36 -31.89 37.84
CA ALA A 347 -21.09 -33.33 37.84
C ALA A 347 -20.96 -33.94 39.24
N TYR A 348 -21.16 -33.17 40.32
CA TYR A 348 -21.11 -33.71 41.68
C TYR A 348 -22.01 -34.92 41.91
N PRO A 349 -23.26 -35.01 41.39
CA PRO A 349 -24.08 -36.20 41.55
C PRO A 349 -23.44 -37.48 40.99
N TYR A 350 -22.68 -37.39 39.90
CA TYR A 350 -21.98 -38.53 39.32
C TYR A 350 -20.76 -38.92 40.15
N TYR A 351 -19.99 -37.94 40.63
CA TYR A 351 -18.84 -38.18 41.48
C TYR A 351 -19.24 -38.81 42.82
N THR A 352 -20.31 -38.33 43.44
CA THR A 352 -20.84 -38.90 44.69
C THR A 352 -21.48 -40.26 44.47
N GLY A 353 -22.17 -40.46 43.34
CA GLY A 353 -22.70 -41.77 42.94
C GLY A 353 -21.61 -42.83 42.81
N ALA A 354 -20.52 -42.52 42.11
CA ALA A 354 -19.37 -43.42 41.98
C ALA A 354 -18.73 -43.74 43.34
N ALA A 355 -18.52 -42.72 44.19
CA ALA A 355 -17.99 -42.91 45.54
C ALA A 355 -18.92 -43.76 46.41
N SER A 356 -20.23 -43.56 46.31
CA SER A 356 -21.25 -44.36 47.01
C SER A 356 -21.23 -45.83 46.58
N MET A 357 -21.12 -46.10 45.27
CA MET A 357 -21.01 -47.48 44.77
C MET A 357 -19.74 -48.17 45.26
N ILE A 358 -18.60 -47.48 45.27
CA ILE A 358 -17.34 -48.01 45.81
C ILE A 358 -17.50 -48.33 47.31
N MET A 359 -18.08 -47.41 48.08
CA MET A 359 -18.29 -47.60 49.52
C MET A 359 -19.28 -48.74 49.79
N GLY A 360 -20.37 -48.81 49.03
CA GLY A 360 -21.36 -49.88 49.12
C GLY A 360 -20.78 -51.25 48.77
N PHE A 361 -19.95 -51.34 47.73
CA PHE A 361 -19.27 -52.58 47.37
C PHE A 361 -18.25 -53.03 48.42
N LEU A 362 -17.50 -52.09 49.01
CA LEU A 362 -16.59 -52.40 50.12
C LEU A 362 -17.35 -52.88 51.36
N LEU A 363 -18.43 -52.20 51.74
CA LEU A 363 -19.30 -52.63 52.85
C LEU A 363 -19.93 -53.99 52.58
N PHE A 364 -20.44 -54.23 51.38
CA PHE A 364 -20.96 -55.53 50.96
C PHE A 364 -19.90 -56.61 51.08
N SER A 365 -18.68 -56.36 50.58
CA SER A 365 -17.58 -57.32 50.64
C SER A 365 -17.23 -57.66 52.10
N VAL A 366 -17.12 -56.66 52.98
CA VAL A 366 -16.88 -56.88 54.42
C VAL A 366 -18.00 -57.70 55.05
N VAL A 367 -19.25 -57.30 54.85
CA VAL A 367 -20.39 -58.02 55.42
C VAL A 367 -20.43 -59.44 54.89
N TRP A 368 -20.23 -59.65 53.58
CA TRP A 368 -20.22 -60.96 52.95
C TRP A 368 -19.14 -61.87 53.53
N PHE A 369 -17.91 -61.38 53.70
CA PHE A 369 -16.81 -62.16 54.28
C PHE A 369 -17.03 -62.54 55.76
N PHE A 370 -17.67 -61.67 56.55
CA PHE A 370 -17.92 -61.91 57.96
C PHE A 370 -19.33 -62.47 58.26
N ASN A 371 -20.14 -62.74 57.23
CA ASN A 371 -21.47 -63.31 57.40
C ASN A 371 -21.35 -64.80 57.74
N LYS A 372 -21.83 -65.18 58.93
CA LYS A 372 -21.82 -66.56 59.40
C LYS A 372 -23.14 -67.22 59.01
N GLU A 373 -23.09 -68.28 58.19
CA GLU A 373 -24.29 -69.03 57.81
C GLU A 373 -25.01 -69.61 59.03
N ASN A 374 -26.27 -69.25 59.22
CA ASN A 374 -27.17 -69.91 60.16
C ASN A 374 -27.76 -71.16 59.51
N THR A 375 -27.01 -72.27 59.48
CA THR A 375 -27.58 -73.58 59.12
C THR A 375 -28.60 -74.00 60.19
N LYS A 376 -29.90 -73.80 59.92
CA LYS A 376 -30.98 -74.46 60.68
C LYS A 376 -30.96 -75.96 60.37
N ARG A 377 -30.49 -76.76 61.34
CA ARG A 377 -30.64 -78.23 61.33
C ARG A 377 -32.13 -78.59 61.28
N VAL A 378 -32.61 -79.10 60.15
CA VAL A 378 -33.93 -79.75 60.05
C VAL A 378 -33.86 -81.08 60.81
N LYS A 379 -34.60 -81.18 61.93
CA LYS A 379 -34.78 -82.45 62.65
C LYS A 379 -35.64 -83.40 61.81
N LYS A 380 -35.06 -84.51 61.33
CA LYS A 380 -35.82 -85.68 60.86
C LYS A 380 -36.67 -86.21 62.04
N LYS A 381 -37.99 -86.25 61.88
CA LYS A 381 -38.86 -87.09 62.73
C LYS A 381 -38.79 -88.52 62.20
N THR A 382 -38.22 -89.42 62.99
CA THR A 382 -38.40 -90.87 62.88
C THR A 382 -39.80 -91.23 63.39
N SER A 383 -40.53 -92.04 62.61
CA SER A 383 -41.58 -92.91 63.14
C SER A 383 -41.08 -94.34 63.11
#